data_AF-A0A915V059-F1
#
_entry.id   AF-A0A915V059-F1
#
_cell.length_a   1.000
_cell.length_b   1.000
_cell.length_c   1.000
_cell.angle_alpha   90.00
_cell.angle_beta   90.00
_cell.angle_gamma   90.00
#
_symmetry.space_group_name_H-M   'P 1'
#
loop_
_entity.id
_entity.type
_entity.pdbx_description
1 polymer ?
#
loop_
_entity_poly.entity_id
_entity_poly.type
_entity_poly.pdbx_seq_one_letter_code
_entity_poly.pdbx_strand_id
1 'polypeptide(L)'
;MRYRQNRIESASRRGWLRNALVLAWALFLTATPLHSQSSLPSSAIIVDETSAGFQKFGPPQWWYTATGTSFNFYGGSMIYTFNVVTDTINYARWVLPVTATLPMTYEVFAFIPRYHSSTTNARYEVITGGVTATVAISQNRYYAEWVSLGTHVFGVDGPNFVQLTDSTGEPIHTRRIGFDAIAFVPQVSVTPPITLPASAYLPIMVLPGIAATTSRYIGTMDPARHYAMGCASGRAGEQGVIILAFGQPWTQDGQYGVIYYQPGFPFAPTSAVAEASKAFLRGYWECAPETARLDVAIGTNNYRGATLQPNTSFAHGQAWGQMVGQLHTWLQDAAPPGVRDRVAVFGGNDIEMSWNTAALTKAWVDGYASATARPFINFGTCDGCPTSGNPTQSPNNGWTVDDVWQVNRPPYAIPFPEIYLRSGVNADQWYRMSLYAAQNKGAKLAFGGLLTQWQACQDRGTCSGLTDNTPQQGWRQLQDALNADSRTAMRLPPPSDITWRNEGLTTQGTKDAIGIQADASRTASGDGEIVEGVAPPLGAMEFLPGNAWNGDNVVVFAGLVRDPTTGGDDAHARGGVAVFAVNAAGEYVFPPRLSRAPVRTAALRIVRAEGSVLMLSDGEALLRFDAIARTWIE
;
A
#
# COMPACT_ATOMS: atom_id res chain seq x y z
N MET A 1 -1.79 62.60 -21.62
CA MET A 1 -1.63 62.54 -23.10
C MET A 1 -0.44 61.63 -23.44
N ARG A 2 -0.29 61.24 -24.73
CA ARG A 2 0.95 60.93 -25.49
C ARG A 2 2.30 60.72 -24.74
N TYR A 3 3.20 59.79 -25.10
CA TYR A 3 3.20 58.70 -26.11
C TYR A 3 4.42 57.74 -25.93
N ARG A 4 4.48 56.72 -26.80
CA ARG A 4 5.59 55.85 -27.30
C ARG A 4 7.06 56.37 -27.24
N GLN A 5 8.14 55.59 -27.49
CA GLN A 5 8.50 54.13 -27.60
C GLN A 5 9.94 54.05 -28.24
N ASN A 6 10.52 52.84 -28.40
CA ASN A 6 11.64 52.47 -29.32
C ASN A 6 13.08 52.87 -28.91
N ARG A 7 14.18 52.27 -29.44
CA ARG A 7 14.53 50.95 -30.07
C ARG A 7 16.05 50.99 -30.44
N ILE A 8 16.64 49.86 -30.88
CA ILE A 8 17.82 49.66 -31.79
C ILE A 8 18.95 48.82 -31.13
N GLU A 9 19.76 47.99 -31.82
CA GLU A 9 19.57 46.84 -32.76
C GLU A 9 20.92 46.48 -33.42
N SER A 10 21.11 45.20 -33.84
CA SER A 10 22.17 44.67 -34.77
C SER A 10 23.65 44.60 -34.27
N ALA A 11 24.63 43.89 -34.89
CA ALA A 11 24.77 42.58 -35.61
C ALA A 11 26.30 42.38 -35.98
N SER A 12 26.89 41.35 -36.66
CA SER A 12 26.47 40.05 -37.22
C SER A 12 27.66 39.12 -37.63
N ARG A 13 27.60 37.80 -37.30
CA ARG A 13 27.94 36.59 -38.14
C ARG A 13 29.39 36.15 -38.56
N ARG A 14 29.60 34.81 -38.45
CA ARG A 14 30.41 33.84 -39.29
C ARG A 14 31.96 33.87 -39.19
N GLY A 15 32.71 32.76 -39.34
CA GLY A 15 32.39 31.30 -39.51
C GLY A 15 33.61 30.42 -39.94
N TRP A 16 33.40 29.11 -40.24
CA TRP A 16 34.30 28.06 -40.83
C TRP A 16 34.82 26.88 -39.95
N LEU A 17 35.33 25.80 -40.58
CA LEU A 17 35.34 24.39 -40.10
C LEU A 17 36.67 23.60 -40.32
N ARG A 18 36.91 22.51 -39.57
CA ARG A 18 37.27 21.13 -40.09
C ARG A 18 37.62 20.06 -39.00
N ASN A 19 37.05 18.85 -39.15
CA ASN A 19 37.57 17.45 -38.99
C ASN A 19 38.43 17.00 -37.76
N ALA A 20 38.47 15.72 -37.30
CA ALA A 20 37.61 14.50 -37.41
C ALA A 20 38.15 13.29 -36.57
N LEU A 21 37.29 12.32 -36.19
CA LEU A 21 37.57 10.90 -35.77
C LEU A 21 38.35 10.63 -34.43
N VAL A 22 38.24 9.49 -33.68
CA VAL A 22 37.28 8.34 -33.62
C VAL A 22 37.43 7.47 -32.31
N LEU A 23 36.43 6.59 -32.05
CA LEU A 23 36.37 5.40 -31.15
C LEU A 23 36.12 5.52 -29.61
N ALA A 24 35.38 4.53 -29.10
CA ALA A 24 34.79 4.42 -27.75
C ALA A 24 35.38 3.25 -26.92
N TRP A 25 34.96 3.05 -25.66
CA TRP A 25 34.14 1.88 -25.24
C TRP A 25 33.75 1.89 -23.72
N ALA A 26 32.72 1.11 -23.41
CA ALA A 26 31.86 1.05 -22.21
C ALA A 26 32.49 0.84 -20.80
N LEU A 27 31.72 1.20 -19.76
CA LEU A 27 30.99 0.20 -18.93
C LEU A 27 29.73 0.78 -18.25
N PHE A 28 28.76 -0.08 -17.94
CA PHE A 28 27.46 0.22 -17.30
C PHE A 28 27.19 -0.77 -16.15
N LEU A 29 26.41 -0.34 -15.12
CA LEU A 29 25.61 -1.16 -14.19
C LEU A 29 24.94 -0.22 -13.14
N THR A 30 24.01 0.63 -13.54
CA THR A 30 22.55 0.42 -13.38
C THR A 30 22.06 0.25 -11.94
N ALA A 31 21.60 1.34 -11.33
CA ALA A 31 20.64 1.32 -10.23
C ALA A 31 19.21 1.54 -10.79
N THR A 32 18.19 0.90 -10.23
CA THR A 32 16.80 0.97 -10.71
C THR A 32 15.98 2.05 -9.98
N PRO A 33 15.18 2.88 -10.68
CA PRO A 33 14.34 3.90 -10.03
C PRO A 33 13.01 3.34 -9.47
N LEU A 34 12.58 3.84 -8.31
CA LEU A 34 11.22 3.64 -7.82
C LEU A 34 10.23 4.44 -8.67
N HIS A 35 9.03 3.89 -8.89
CA HIS A 35 7.93 4.56 -9.58
C HIS A 35 6.85 4.98 -8.56
N SER A 36 6.10 6.03 -8.88
CA SER A 36 4.95 6.52 -8.10
C SER A 36 3.85 6.95 -9.06
N GLN A 37 2.59 6.66 -8.75
CA GLN A 37 1.46 7.20 -9.50
C GLN A 37 1.36 8.71 -9.27
N SER A 38 1.43 9.49 -10.34
CA SER A 38 1.21 10.94 -10.33
C SER A 38 -0.16 11.29 -10.91
N SER A 39 -0.92 12.14 -10.22
CA SER A 39 -1.95 12.93 -10.90
C SER A 39 -1.25 13.89 -11.87
N LEU A 40 -1.53 13.75 -13.17
CA LEU A 40 -0.82 14.52 -14.20
C LEU A 40 -1.08 16.03 -14.02
N PRO A 41 -0.06 16.88 -14.20
CA PRO A 41 -0.25 18.34 -14.13
C PRO A 41 -1.08 18.84 -15.31
N SER A 42 -1.68 20.02 -15.16
CA SER A 42 -2.48 20.67 -16.23
C SER A 42 -1.66 21.09 -17.47
N SER A 43 -0.33 20.94 -17.44
CA SER A 43 0.55 21.09 -18.60
C SER A 43 0.72 19.80 -19.43
N ALA A 44 0.18 18.66 -18.97
CA ALA A 44 0.28 17.38 -19.66
C ALA A 44 -0.47 17.40 -21.00
N ILE A 45 0.23 17.07 -22.08
CA ILE A 45 -0.38 16.86 -23.39
C ILE A 45 -0.81 15.40 -23.44
N ILE A 46 -2.11 15.15 -23.34
CA ILE A 46 -2.67 13.78 -23.31
C ILE A 46 -3.20 13.42 -24.71
N VAL A 47 -2.89 12.20 -25.15
CA VAL A 47 -3.41 11.58 -26.36
C VAL A 47 -4.08 10.28 -25.93
N ASP A 48 -5.39 10.21 -26.12
CA ASP A 48 -6.29 9.11 -25.75
C ASP A 48 -6.66 8.30 -27.02
N GLU A 49 -7.17 7.07 -26.93
CA GLU A 49 -7.40 6.24 -28.13
C GLU A 49 -8.54 6.75 -29.03
N THR A 50 -9.36 7.69 -28.53
CA THR A 50 -10.33 8.47 -29.31
C THR A 50 -9.73 9.76 -29.91
N SER A 51 -8.52 10.15 -29.50
CA SER A 51 -7.88 11.41 -29.93
C SER A 51 -7.28 11.34 -31.33
N ALA A 52 -7.29 12.47 -32.05
CA ALA A 52 -6.72 12.57 -33.40
C ALA A 52 -5.20 12.32 -33.50
N GLY A 53 -4.48 12.26 -32.37
CA GLY A 53 -3.08 11.85 -32.30
C GLY A 53 -2.87 10.33 -32.20
N PHE A 54 -3.94 9.54 -32.04
CA PHE A 54 -3.88 8.09 -31.94
C PHE A 54 -4.01 7.42 -33.33
N GLN A 55 -3.25 6.35 -33.55
CA GLN A 55 -3.23 5.59 -34.79
C GLN A 55 -3.09 4.09 -34.49
N LYS A 56 -4.05 3.26 -34.90
CA LYS A 56 -3.96 1.79 -34.77
C LYS A 56 -3.72 1.10 -36.11
N PHE A 57 -2.92 0.04 -36.06
CA PHE A 57 -2.44 -0.73 -37.20
C PHE A 57 -2.68 -2.24 -36.97
N GLY A 58 -2.41 -3.04 -37.99
CA GLY A 58 -2.72 -4.47 -37.97
C GLY A 58 -4.17 -4.78 -38.36
N PRO A 59 -4.52 -6.08 -38.49
CA PRO A 59 -5.83 -6.48 -39.03
C PRO A 59 -7.00 -6.10 -38.13
N PRO A 60 -8.10 -5.51 -38.67
CA PRO A 60 -9.21 -4.99 -37.87
C PRO A 60 -9.92 -6.03 -37.00
N GLN A 61 -10.00 -7.30 -37.44
CA GLN A 61 -10.73 -8.37 -36.74
C GLN A 61 -10.09 -8.81 -35.42
N TRP A 62 -8.88 -8.33 -35.11
CA TRP A 62 -8.16 -8.61 -33.87
C TRP A 62 -8.09 -7.39 -32.93
N TRP A 63 -8.77 -6.28 -33.29
CA TRP A 63 -9.01 -5.16 -32.39
C TRP A 63 -10.38 -5.28 -31.70
N TYR A 64 -10.38 -5.34 -30.37
CA TYR A 64 -11.57 -5.29 -29.53
C TYR A 64 -11.68 -3.92 -28.87
N THR A 65 -12.88 -3.51 -28.48
CA THR A 65 -13.13 -2.26 -27.73
C THR A 65 -13.85 -2.59 -26.43
N ALA A 66 -13.42 -2.00 -25.33
CA ALA A 66 -14.16 -1.98 -24.08
C ALA A 66 -14.64 -0.56 -23.79
N THR A 67 -15.82 -0.42 -23.17
CA THR A 67 -16.43 0.86 -22.80
C THR A 67 -16.92 0.79 -21.37
N GLY A 68 -16.88 1.90 -20.65
CA GLY A 68 -17.19 1.93 -19.22
C GLY A 68 -17.14 3.34 -18.64
N THR A 69 -16.79 3.44 -17.37
CA THR A 69 -16.56 4.73 -16.70
C THR A 69 -15.13 5.20 -16.92
N SER A 70 -14.90 6.51 -16.76
CA SER A 70 -13.57 7.13 -16.70
C SER A 70 -12.69 6.66 -15.51
N PHE A 71 -13.19 5.71 -14.72
CA PHE A 71 -12.48 5.02 -13.63
C PHE A 71 -11.97 3.63 -14.05
N ASN A 72 -12.49 3.05 -15.14
CA ASN A 72 -12.00 1.77 -15.66
C ASN A 72 -10.98 1.99 -16.79
N PHE A 73 -11.21 3.04 -17.57
CA PHE A 73 -10.53 3.43 -18.82
C PHE A 73 -10.36 4.95 -18.79
N TYR A 74 -9.27 5.52 -19.31
CA TYR A 74 -9.26 6.97 -19.55
C TYR A 74 -10.19 7.28 -20.74
N GLY A 75 -10.72 8.51 -20.82
CA GLY A 75 -11.80 8.85 -21.77
C GLY A 75 -13.17 8.18 -21.53
N GLY A 76 -13.21 6.98 -20.94
CA GLY A 76 -14.37 6.11 -20.80
C GLY A 76 -14.35 4.89 -21.75
N SER A 77 -13.31 4.74 -22.57
CA SER A 77 -13.12 3.59 -23.47
C SER A 77 -11.66 3.18 -23.57
N MET A 78 -11.43 1.97 -24.07
CA MET A 78 -10.09 1.51 -24.49
C MET A 78 -10.24 0.50 -25.61
N ILE A 79 -9.16 0.25 -26.33
CA ILE A 79 -9.07 -0.91 -27.22
C ILE A 79 -8.08 -1.95 -26.67
N TYR A 80 -8.30 -3.21 -26.99
CA TYR A 80 -7.38 -4.28 -26.63
C TYR A 80 -7.20 -5.28 -27.77
N THR A 81 -6.12 -6.04 -27.67
CA THR A 81 -5.91 -7.25 -28.49
C THR A 81 -5.35 -8.38 -27.63
N PHE A 82 -5.24 -9.57 -28.20
CA PHE A 82 -4.63 -10.72 -27.55
C PHE A 82 -3.14 -10.78 -27.89
N ASN A 83 -2.32 -11.25 -26.94
CA ASN A 83 -0.88 -11.20 -27.10
C ASN A 83 -0.31 -12.20 -28.11
N VAL A 84 0.85 -11.86 -28.67
CA VAL A 84 1.66 -12.73 -29.51
C VAL A 84 3.09 -12.81 -28.95
N VAL A 85 3.83 -13.83 -29.38
CA VAL A 85 5.14 -14.18 -28.79
C VAL A 85 6.25 -13.25 -29.29
N THR A 86 6.35 -13.04 -30.61
CA THR A 86 7.44 -12.23 -31.22
C THR A 86 6.97 -11.40 -32.41
N ASP A 87 6.25 -12.02 -33.35
CA ASP A 87 5.82 -11.37 -34.59
C ASP A 87 4.66 -10.42 -34.30
N THR A 88 4.93 -9.11 -34.31
CA THR A 88 3.90 -8.08 -34.03
C THR A 88 2.82 -8.11 -35.10
N ILE A 89 1.55 -8.26 -34.69
CA ILE A 89 0.40 -8.33 -35.61
C ILE A 89 -0.44 -7.05 -35.52
N ASN A 90 -0.81 -6.67 -34.30
CA ASN A 90 -1.59 -5.48 -33.98
C ASN A 90 -0.78 -4.54 -33.08
N TYR A 91 -0.69 -3.27 -33.48
CA TYR A 91 0.06 -2.25 -32.74
C TYR A 91 -0.59 -0.87 -32.90
N ALA A 92 -0.34 0.04 -31.97
CA ALA A 92 -0.85 1.41 -32.04
C ALA A 92 0.20 2.45 -31.65
N ARG A 93 -0.07 3.70 -32.01
CA ARG A 93 0.79 4.86 -31.77
C ARG A 93 0.02 6.04 -31.21
N TRP A 94 0.66 6.77 -30.31
CA TRP A 94 0.22 8.06 -29.78
C TRP A 94 1.25 9.11 -30.17
N VAL A 95 0.89 9.96 -31.12
CA VAL A 95 1.78 10.97 -31.71
C VAL A 95 1.75 12.24 -30.87
N LEU A 96 2.93 12.73 -30.47
CA LEU A 96 3.06 14.02 -29.80
C LEU A 96 2.64 15.13 -30.79
N PRO A 97 1.58 15.92 -30.52
CA PRO A 97 1.09 16.92 -31.48
C PRO A 97 2.14 17.98 -31.80
N VAL A 98 2.20 18.44 -33.06
CA VAL A 98 3.14 19.49 -33.52
C VAL A 98 2.90 20.88 -32.91
N THR A 99 1.85 21.03 -32.10
CA THR A 99 1.60 22.20 -31.23
C THR A 99 2.34 22.14 -29.90
N ALA A 100 3.00 21.01 -29.59
CA ALA A 100 3.97 20.90 -28.50
C ALA A 100 5.10 21.92 -28.68
N THR A 101 5.58 22.48 -27.57
CA THR A 101 6.79 23.32 -27.59
C THR A 101 7.99 22.41 -27.79
N LEU A 102 8.70 22.54 -28.90
CA LEU A 102 9.83 21.67 -29.27
C LEU A 102 11.06 22.52 -29.66
N PRO A 103 12.30 22.07 -29.37
CA PRO A 103 12.63 20.83 -28.68
C PRO A 103 12.41 20.96 -27.17
N MET A 104 11.99 19.88 -26.52
CA MET A 104 11.62 19.89 -25.09
C MET A 104 11.77 18.50 -24.47
N THR A 105 12.14 18.48 -23.20
CA THR A 105 12.15 17.27 -22.37
C THR A 105 10.73 17.00 -21.87
N TYR A 106 10.23 15.79 -22.07
CA TYR A 106 8.94 15.34 -21.59
C TYR A 106 9.11 14.11 -20.70
N GLU A 107 8.46 14.06 -19.54
CA GLU A 107 8.19 12.77 -18.91
C GLU A 107 6.94 12.16 -19.56
N VAL A 108 7.04 10.90 -19.96
CA VAL A 108 6.03 10.19 -20.73
C VAL A 108 5.35 9.19 -19.81
N PHE A 109 4.02 9.15 -19.80
CA PHE A 109 3.24 8.20 -19.02
C PHE A 109 2.28 7.42 -19.93
N ALA A 110 1.99 6.17 -19.58
CA ALA A 110 0.91 5.39 -20.16
C ALA A 110 -0.19 5.16 -19.12
N PHE A 111 -1.45 5.36 -19.51
CA PHE A 111 -2.58 4.95 -18.71
C PHE A 111 -2.79 3.44 -18.88
N ILE A 112 -2.86 2.70 -17.77
CA ILE A 112 -3.10 1.26 -17.79
C ILE A 112 -4.55 0.98 -17.38
N PRO A 113 -5.40 0.49 -18.31
CA PRO A 113 -6.79 0.16 -18.02
C PRO A 113 -6.97 -0.89 -16.92
N ARG A 114 -8.00 -0.71 -16.08
CA ARG A 114 -8.38 -1.65 -15.01
C ARG A 114 -8.75 -3.05 -15.52
N TYR A 115 -9.25 -3.13 -16.74
CA TYR A 115 -9.74 -4.35 -17.37
C TYR A 115 -9.13 -4.53 -18.76
N HIS A 116 -9.00 -5.77 -19.21
CA HIS A 116 -8.45 -6.15 -20.52
C HIS A 116 -6.94 -5.85 -20.74
N SER A 117 -6.19 -5.60 -19.67
CA SER A 117 -4.73 -5.31 -19.70
C SER A 117 -3.92 -6.38 -18.93
N SER A 118 -4.14 -7.66 -19.23
CA SER A 118 -3.59 -8.77 -18.44
C SER A 118 -2.18 -9.23 -18.82
N THR A 119 -1.51 -8.59 -19.78
CA THR A 119 -0.10 -8.86 -20.09
C THR A 119 0.83 -8.50 -18.93
N THR A 120 1.86 -9.33 -18.72
CA THR A 120 2.95 -9.03 -17.79
C THR A 120 4.15 -8.37 -18.47
N ASN A 121 4.09 -8.13 -19.79
CA ASN A 121 5.21 -7.60 -20.58
C ASN A 121 4.77 -6.78 -21.80
N ALA A 122 3.92 -5.76 -21.61
CA ALA A 122 3.58 -4.79 -22.65
C ALA A 122 4.81 -3.95 -23.01
N ARG A 123 5.19 -3.93 -24.29
CA ARG A 123 6.41 -3.26 -24.76
C ARG A 123 6.06 -1.92 -25.37
N TYR A 124 6.07 -0.88 -24.55
CA TYR A 124 5.97 0.50 -25.01
C TYR A 124 7.30 0.89 -25.64
N GLU A 125 7.26 1.57 -26.78
CA GLU A 125 8.43 2.09 -27.47
C GLU A 125 8.28 3.60 -27.61
N VAL A 126 9.17 4.38 -27.00
CA VAL A 126 9.20 5.84 -27.15
C VAL A 126 10.16 6.17 -28.30
N ILE A 127 9.61 6.68 -29.40
CA ILE A 127 10.35 7.02 -30.62
C ILE A 127 10.56 8.55 -30.65
N THR A 128 11.83 8.98 -30.70
CA THR A 128 12.18 10.38 -30.94
C THR A 128 13.47 10.54 -31.75
N GLY A 129 13.44 11.35 -32.81
CA GLY A 129 14.64 11.80 -33.54
C GLY A 129 15.52 10.69 -34.14
N GLY A 130 14.96 9.50 -34.39
CA GLY A 130 15.70 8.31 -34.84
C GLY A 130 16.19 7.37 -33.73
N VAL A 131 15.90 7.69 -32.46
CA VAL A 131 16.10 6.81 -31.30
C VAL A 131 14.77 6.15 -30.93
N THR A 132 14.83 4.86 -30.55
CA THR A 132 13.72 4.12 -29.95
C THR A 132 14.13 3.64 -28.55
N ALA A 133 13.35 3.99 -27.54
CA ALA A 133 13.53 3.52 -26.16
C ALA A 133 12.38 2.59 -25.76
N THR A 134 12.65 1.29 -25.65
CA THR A 134 11.65 0.29 -25.25
C THR A 134 11.55 0.15 -23.74
N VAL A 135 10.33 0.25 -23.20
CA VAL A 135 9.99 0.10 -21.78
C VAL A 135 8.98 -1.03 -21.63
N ALA A 136 9.38 -2.06 -20.89
CA ALA A 136 8.54 -3.21 -20.56
C ALA A 136 7.69 -2.92 -19.32
N ILE A 137 6.36 -2.90 -19.50
CA ILE A 137 5.38 -2.62 -18.44
C ILE A 137 4.49 -3.84 -18.24
N SER A 138 4.47 -4.37 -17.02
CA SER A 138 3.51 -5.42 -16.63
C SER A 138 2.14 -4.81 -16.38
N GLN A 139 1.33 -4.62 -17.43
CA GLN A 139 -0.01 -4.03 -17.31
C GLN A 139 -0.86 -4.73 -16.23
N ASN A 140 -0.74 -6.05 -16.08
CA ASN A 140 -1.43 -6.85 -15.05
C ASN A 140 -1.09 -6.49 -13.58
N ARG A 141 -0.19 -5.52 -13.32
CA ARG A 141 0.12 -5.01 -11.97
C ARG A 141 -0.53 -3.67 -11.67
N TYR A 142 -1.17 -3.05 -12.65
CA TYR A 142 -1.61 -1.66 -12.62
C TYR A 142 -3.10 -1.57 -12.97
N TYR A 143 -3.82 -0.61 -12.39
CA TYR A 143 -5.27 -0.51 -12.56
C TYR A 143 -5.78 0.94 -12.57
N ALA A 144 -6.23 1.38 -13.76
CA ALA A 144 -6.76 2.72 -14.02
C ALA A 144 -5.78 3.85 -13.64
N GLU A 145 -4.53 3.74 -14.09
CA GLU A 145 -3.45 4.58 -13.58
C GLU A 145 -2.39 4.99 -14.61
N TRP A 146 -1.78 6.15 -14.37
CA TRP A 146 -0.65 6.67 -15.14
C TRP A 146 0.68 6.12 -14.64
N VAL A 147 1.29 5.25 -15.43
CA VAL A 147 2.61 4.64 -15.18
C VAL A 147 3.65 5.33 -16.04
N SER A 148 4.73 5.83 -15.43
CA SER A 148 5.82 6.49 -16.16
C SER A 148 6.56 5.51 -17.07
N LEU A 149 6.78 5.93 -18.32
CA LEU A 149 7.70 5.35 -19.30
C LEU A 149 9.06 6.09 -19.29
N GLY A 150 9.30 6.93 -18.29
CA GLY A 150 10.53 7.70 -18.12
C GLY A 150 10.54 9.04 -18.86
N THR A 151 11.69 9.71 -18.79
CA THR A 151 11.90 11.06 -19.34
C THR A 151 12.68 11.01 -20.66
N HIS A 152 12.12 11.64 -21.70
CA HIS A 152 12.63 11.59 -23.07
C HIS A 152 12.69 13.01 -23.67
N VAL A 153 13.69 13.29 -24.51
CA VAL A 153 13.83 14.60 -25.18
C VAL A 153 13.23 14.50 -26.58
N PHE A 154 12.20 15.28 -26.86
CA PHE A 154 11.55 15.31 -28.17
C PHE A 154 12.12 16.45 -29.04
N GLY A 155 12.53 16.11 -30.26
CA GLY A 155 13.13 17.05 -31.22
C GLY A 155 12.10 17.88 -32.00
N VAL A 156 12.54 18.94 -32.67
CA VAL A 156 11.70 19.69 -33.65
C VAL A 156 11.39 18.80 -34.86
N ASP A 157 12.41 18.10 -35.35
CA ASP A 157 12.29 17.12 -36.42
C ASP A 157 11.96 15.74 -35.82
N GLY A 158 10.91 15.10 -36.36
CA GLY A 158 10.42 13.80 -35.90
C GLY A 158 11.19 12.60 -36.49
N PRO A 159 10.69 11.36 -36.28
CA PRO A 159 9.44 10.98 -35.61
C PRO A 159 9.43 11.33 -34.11
N ASN A 160 8.23 11.55 -33.55
CA ASN A 160 7.97 11.88 -32.14
C ASN A 160 6.65 11.21 -31.69
N PHE A 161 6.71 9.96 -31.22
CA PHE A 161 5.52 9.22 -30.78
C PHE A 161 5.85 8.10 -29.78
N VAL A 162 4.85 7.64 -29.03
CA VAL A 162 4.91 6.34 -28.33
C VAL A 162 4.22 5.30 -29.20
N GLN A 163 4.77 4.09 -29.30
CA GLN A 163 4.17 2.91 -29.90
C GLN A 163 3.96 1.83 -28.83
N LEU A 164 2.93 0.99 -28.97
CA LEU A 164 2.76 -0.25 -28.21
C LEU A 164 2.44 -1.38 -29.20
N THR A 165 3.01 -2.56 -28.97
CA THR A 165 2.79 -3.76 -29.77
C THR A 165 2.11 -4.87 -28.94
N ASP A 166 1.47 -5.81 -29.63
CA ASP A 166 0.96 -7.06 -29.07
C ASP A 166 2.05 -8.13 -28.79
N SER A 167 3.27 -7.88 -29.27
CA SER A 167 4.45 -8.74 -29.09
C SER A 167 5.01 -8.61 -27.68
N THR A 168 4.65 -9.57 -26.83
CA THR A 168 4.97 -9.57 -25.38
C THR A 168 6.05 -10.57 -25.02
N GLY A 169 6.21 -11.66 -25.78
CA GLY A 169 7.00 -12.83 -25.38
C GLY A 169 6.27 -13.79 -24.43
N GLU A 170 5.03 -13.47 -24.04
CA GLU A 170 4.14 -14.42 -23.35
C GLU A 170 3.50 -15.38 -24.38
N PRO A 171 3.02 -16.58 -23.99
CA PRO A 171 2.44 -17.53 -24.94
C PRO A 171 1.20 -16.97 -25.65
N ILE A 172 1.04 -17.30 -26.93
CA ILE A 172 0.04 -16.68 -27.82
C ILE A 172 -1.40 -16.77 -27.26
N HIS A 173 -2.10 -15.64 -27.32
CA HIS A 173 -3.46 -15.40 -26.84
C HIS A 173 -3.75 -15.71 -25.35
N THR A 174 -2.74 -15.94 -24.51
CA THR A 174 -2.95 -16.17 -23.06
C THR A 174 -3.25 -14.89 -22.28
N ARG A 175 -2.89 -13.72 -22.83
CA ARG A 175 -3.03 -12.39 -22.22
C ARG A 175 -3.71 -11.42 -23.17
N ARG A 176 -4.19 -10.31 -22.60
CA ARG A 176 -4.68 -9.14 -23.35
C ARG A 176 -3.75 -7.95 -23.13
N ILE A 177 -3.46 -7.20 -24.19
CA ILE A 177 -2.77 -5.90 -24.11
C ILE A 177 -3.83 -4.81 -24.24
N GLY A 178 -3.90 -3.91 -23.27
CA GLY A 178 -4.74 -2.72 -23.30
C GLY A 178 -4.04 -1.53 -23.96
N PHE A 179 -4.80 -0.76 -24.72
CA PHE A 179 -4.38 0.46 -25.41
C PHE A 179 -5.45 1.53 -25.15
N ASP A 180 -5.03 2.58 -24.46
CA ASP A 180 -5.89 3.61 -23.88
C ASP A 180 -5.15 4.95 -24.13
N ALA A 181 -4.66 5.66 -23.11
CA ALA A 181 -4.02 6.96 -23.28
C ALA A 181 -2.50 7.00 -22.98
N ILE A 182 -1.81 7.94 -23.61
CA ILE A 182 -0.43 8.36 -23.34
C ILE A 182 -0.42 9.85 -22.97
N ALA A 183 0.38 10.22 -21.99
CA ALA A 183 0.58 11.62 -21.60
C ALA A 183 2.04 12.05 -21.72
N PHE A 184 2.25 13.26 -22.23
CA PHE A 184 3.55 13.91 -22.34
C PHE A 184 3.58 15.14 -21.41
N VAL A 185 4.30 15.05 -20.30
CA VAL A 185 4.43 16.11 -19.29
C VAL A 185 5.68 16.96 -19.54
N PRO A 186 5.58 18.24 -19.94
CA PRO A 186 6.74 19.07 -20.29
C PRO A 186 7.55 19.46 -19.05
N GLN A 187 8.85 19.17 -19.09
CA GLN A 187 9.80 19.39 -17.99
C GLN A 187 10.57 20.71 -18.20
N VAL A 188 10.05 21.79 -17.63
CA VAL A 188 10.64 23.13 -17.75
C VAL A 188 11.94 23.21 -16.95
N SER A 189 13.08 23.25 -17.64
CA SER A 189 14.41 23.29 -17.01
C SER A 189 14.71 24.65 -16.36
N VAL A 190 14.50 24.76 -15.04
CA VAL A 190 14.66 26.01 -14.28
C VAL A 190 16.13 26.27 -13.89
N THR A 191 17.04 26.36 -14.87
CA THR A 191 18.41 26.87 -14.65
C THR A 191 19.00 27.48 -15.92
N PRO A 192 19.44 28.76 -15.92
CA PRO A 192 20.19 29.34 -17.04
C PRO A 192 21.66 28.89 -17.04
N PRO A 193 22.33 28.80 -18.19
CA PRO A 193 23.72 28.38 -18.27
C PRO A 193 24.68 29.48 -17.79
N ILE A 194 25.58 29.15 -16.86
CA ILE A 194 26.73 29.98 -16.49
C ILE A 194 28.02 29.17 -16.73
N THR A 195 29.08 29.84 -17.16
CA THR A 195 30.29 29.24 -17.74
C THR A 195 31.51 29.33 -16.82
N LEU A 196 32.31 28.26 -16.82
CA LEU A 196 33.75 28.23 -16.46
C LEU A 196 34.06 28.44 -14.93
N PRO A 197 35.31 28.26 -14.46
CA PRO A 197 35.76 26.90 -14.11
C PRO A 197 36.58 26.79 -12.82
N ALA A 198 36.16 25.98 -11.84
CA ALA A 198 37.04 25.56 -10.74
C ALA A 198 36.64 24.21 -10.14
N SER A 199 37.63 23.37 -9.82
CA SER A 199 37.40 22.14 -9.03
C SER A 199 37.20 22.48 -7.55
N ALA A 200 35.96 22.74 -7.17
CA ALA A 200 35.54 22.76 -5.77
C ALA A 200 34.81 21.45 -5.45
N TYR A 201 35.34 20.68 -4.49
CA TYR A 201 34.60 19.56 -3.90
C TYR A 201 33.47 20.14 -3.03
N LEU A 202 32.29 20.32 -3.63
CA LEU A 202 31.06 20.50 -2.86
C LEU A 202 30.72 19.14 -2.21
N PRO A 203 30.51 19.06 -0.89
CA PRO A 203 29.97 17.85 -0.29
C PRO A 203 28.57 17.60 -0.87
N ILE A 204 28.28 16.36 -1.23
CA ILE A 204 26.92 15.96 -1.63
C ILE A 204 26.03 16.10 -0.39
N MET A 205 25.33 17.22 -0.28
CA MET A 205 24.22 17.35 0.66
C MET A 205 23.06 16.50 0.15
N VAL A 206 23.14 15.20 0.43
CA VAL A 206 21.99 14.31 0.44
C VAL A 206 21.01 14.92 1.42
N LEU A 207 19.92 15.52 0.92
CA LEU A 207 18.81 15.91 1.77
C LEU A 207 18.34 14.63 2.48
N PRO A 208 18.41 14.55 3.82
CA PRO A 208 18.05 13.34 4.52
C PRO A 208 16.58 13.02 4.21
N GLY A 209 16.32 11.77 3.84
CA GLY A 209 14.95 11.27 3.72
C GLY A 209 14.23 11.48 5.05
N ILE A 210 12.92 11.68 4.99
CA ILE A 210 12.13 11.95 6.19
C ILE A 210 12.22 10.75 7.13
N ALA A 211 12.88 10.95 8.27
CA ALA A 211 13.06 9.94 9.29
C ALA A 211 11.69 9.51 9.83
N ALA A 212 11.48 8.20 9.89
CA ALA A 212 10.28 7.59 10.46
C ALA A 212 10.60 7.02 11.84
N THR A 213 9.58 7.00 12.71
CA THR A 213 9.58 6.19 13.94
C THR A 213 9.22 4.73 13.63
N THR A 214 9.53 3.82 14.56
CA THR A 214 9.22 2.38 14.44
C THR A 214 7.99 2.02 15.27
N SER A 215 6.82 1.97 14.65
CA SER A 215 5.60 1.38 15.21
C SER A 215 5.68 -0.16 15.21
N ARG A 216 4.92 -0.85 16.07
CA ARG A 216 5.03 -2.32 16.20
C ARG A 216 3.67 -3.00 16.42
N TYR A 217 3.41 -4.09 15.68
CA TYR A 217 2.37 -5.06 16.05
C TYR A 217 2.89 -5.90 17.22
N ILE A 218 2.27 -5.79 18.39
CA ILE A 218 2.79 -6.35 19.64
C ILE A 218 2.44 -7.84 19.78
N GLY A 219 3.45 -8.69 19.71
CA GLY A 219 3.39 -10.15 19.79
C GLY A 219 3.95 -10.73 21.10
N THR A 220 4.00 -9.93 22.17
CA THR A 220 4.47 -10.35 23.49
C THR A 220 3.90 -9.42 24.58
N MET A 221 3.76 -9.87 25.83
CA MET A 221 3.53 -9.00 26.99
C MET A 221 4.76 -8.85 27.90
N ASP A 222 5.92 -9.40 27.50
CA ASP A 222 7.15 -9.37 28.30
C ASP A 222 7.65 -7.92 28.49
N PRO A 223 7.72 -7.39 29.73
CA PRO A 223 8.24 -6.06 30.00
C PRO A 223 9.72 -5.91 29.64
N ALA A 224 10.53 -6.98 29.72
CA ALA A 224 11.96 -6.91 29.35
C ALA A 224 12.15 -6.69 27.85
N ARG A 225 11.31 -7.32 27.01
CA ARG A 225 11.26 -7.05 25.56
C ARG A 225 10.79 -5.63 25.27
N HIS A 226 9.77 -5.14 25.98
CA HIS A 226 9.30 -3.76 25.82
C HIS A 226 10.38 -2.74 26.17
N TYR A 227 11.10 -2.93 27.28
CA TYR A 227 12.26 -2.12 27.64
C TYR A 227 13.34 -2.15 26.55
N ALA A 228 13.66 -3.33 25.99
CA ALA A 228 14.63 -3.45 24.90
C ALA A 228 14.18 -2.73 23.62
N MET A 229 12.90 -2.83 23.24
CA MET A 229 12.33 -2.11 22.08
C MET A 229 12.37 -0.59 22.30
N GLY A 230 12.00 -0.12 23.49
CA GLY A 230 12.06 1.30 23.86
C GLY A 230 13.50 1.82 23.82
N CYS A 231 14.43 1.12 24.47
CA CYS A 231 15.83 1.51 24.53
C CYS A 231 16.51 1.50 23.16
N ALA A 232 16.17 0.55 22.29
CA ALA A 232 16.68 0.54 20.92
C ALA A 232 16.18 1.74 20.11
N SER A 233 14.88 2.06 20.21
CA SER A 233 14.27 3.23 19.56
C SER A 233 14.90 4.54 20.11
N GLY A 234 15.22 4.58 21.40
CA GLY A 234 15.95 5.68 22.03
C GLY A 234 17.38 5.84 21.51
N ARG A 235 18.15 4.76 21.43
CA ARG A 235 19.53 4.78 20.86
C ARG A 235 19.57 5.18 19.39
N ALA A 236 18.53 4.84 18.63
CA ALA A 236 18.36 5.29 17.25
C ALA A 236 18.01 6.79 17.13
N GLY A 237 17.71 7.48 18.24
CA GLY A 237 17.30 8.88 18.24
C GLY A 237 15.90 9.10 17.66
N GLU A 238 15.04 8.08 17.66
CA GLU A 238 13.68 8.16 17.13
C GLU A 238 12.89 9.29 17.82
N GLN A 239 12.19 10.08 17.00
CA GLN A 239 11.41 11.23 17.44
C GLN A 239 10.19 11.42 16.53
N GLY A 240 9.02 11.67 17.13
CA GLY A 240 7.73 11.59 16.46
C GLY A 240 6.73 10.75 17.24
N VAL A 241 6.01 9.86 16.57
CA VAL A 241 4.91 9.05 17.15
C VAL A 241 5.17 7.56 16.97
N ILE A 242 5.48 6.84 18.06
CA ILE A 242 5.51 5.37 18.03
C ILE A 242 4.14 4.82 18.44
N ILE A 243 3.57 3.95 17.61
CA ILE A 243 2.37 3.18 17.96
C ILE A 243 2.79 1.79 18.41
N LEU A 244 2.34 1.39 19.59
CA LEU A 244 2.38 0.01 20.07
C LEU A 244 0.99 -0.59 19.85
N ALA A 245 0.81 -1.31 18.75
CA ALA A 245 -0.48 -1.92 18.39
C ALA A 245 -0.64 -3.26 19.13
N PHE A 246 -1.34 -3.22 20.27
CA PHE A 246 -1.58 -4.37 21.15
C PHE A 246 -2.64 -5.35 20.62
N GLY A 247 -3.39 -5.01 19.57
CA GLY A 247 -4.31 -5.92 18.89
C GLY A 247 -5.78 -5.74 19.29
N GLN A 248 -6.52 -6.85 19.21
CA GLN A 248 -7.97 -6.84 19.15
C GLN A 248 -8.61 -6.56 20.52
N PRO A 249 -9.59 -5.64 20.66
CA PRO A 249 -10.22 -5.32 21.93
C PRO A 249 -11.00 -6.53 22.45
N TRP A 250 -10.71 -6.96 23.67
CA TRP A 250 -11.25 -8.20 24.23
C TRP A 250 -11.67 -8.05 25.70
N THR A 251 -12.45 -9.02 26.16
CA THR A 251 -12.83 -9.16 27.58
C THR A 251 -12.80 -10.63 27.96
N GLN A 252 -12.19 -10.94 29.10
CA GLN A 252 -12.15 -12.29 29.67
C GLN A 252 -12.27 -12.19 31.19
N ASP A 253 -13.03 -13.08 31.82
CA ASP A 253 -13.15 -13.19 33.28
C ASP A 253 -13.49 -11.87 34.01
N GLY A 254 -14.27 -11.01 33.33
CA GLY A 254 -14.68 -9.68 33.81
C GLY A 254 -13.64 -8.55 33.63
N GLN A 255 -12.48 -8.84 33.03
CA GLN A 255 -11.42 -7.87 32.75
C GLN A 255 -11.42 -7.43 31.28
N TYR A 256 -11.25 -6.12 31.04
CA TYR A 256 -11.03 -5.58 29.70
C TYR A 256 -9.53 -5.56 29.35
N GLY A 257 -9.22 -5.86 28.09
CA GLY A 257 -7.87 -6.01 27.59
C GLY A 257 -7.84 -6.23 26.08
N VAL A 258 -6.86 -6.99 25.60
CA VAL A 258 -6.74 -7.39 24.19
C VAL A 258 -6.54 -8.90 24.05
N ILE A 259 -6.78 -9.42 22.85
CA ILE A 259 -6.01 -10.56 22.35
C ILE A 259 -4.96 -10.05 21.37
N TYR A 260 -3.69 -10.38 21.62
CA TYR A 260 -2.54 -9.73 20.97
C TYR A 260 -1.86 -10.64 19.92
N TYR A 261 -0.91 -10.09 19.15
CA TYR A 261 -0.36 -10.69 17.93
C TYR A 261 0.66 -11.82 18.18
N GLN A 262 0.39 -12.69 19.15
CA GLN A 262 1.13 -13.93 19.40
C GLN A 262 0.29 -15.13 18.91
N PRO A 263 0.89 -16.22 18.38
CA PRO A 263 0.16 -17.45 18.06
C PRO A 263 -0.71 -17.94 19.23
N GLY A 264 -1.91 -18.42 18.91
CA GLY A 264 -2.96 -18.74 19.89
C GLY A 264 -3.76 -17.53 20.40
N PHE A 265 -3.46 -16.31 19.95
CA PHE A 265 -4.14 -15.06 20.34
C PHE A 265 -4.44 -14.92 21.84
N PRO A 266 -3.42 -15.07 22.72
CA PRO A 266 -3.63 -15.03 24.17
C PRO A 266 -4.19 -13.69 24.66
N PHE A 267 -5.06 -13.75 25.67
CA PHE A 267 -5.60 -12.57 26.34
C PHE A 267 -4.55 -11.87 27.21
N ALA A 268 -4.52 -10.54 27.14
CA ALA A 268 -3.77 -9.67 28.02
C ALA A 268 -4.68 -8.56 28.57
N PRO A 269 -4.93 -8.48 29.90
CA PRO A 269 -5.71 -7.40 30.47
C PRO A 269 -5.00 -6.04 30.33
N THR A 270 -5.78 -4.96 30.43
CA THR A 270 -5.26 -3.57 30.43
C THR A 270 -4.14 -3.33 31.45
N SER A 271 -4.10 -4.06 32.57
CA SER A 271 -2.98 -4.03 33.53
C SER A 271 -1.66 -4.57 32.95
N ALA A 272 -1.69 -5.65 32.17
CA ALA A 272 -0.51 -6.19 31.49
C ALA A 272 -0.04 -5.26 30.36
N VAL A 273 -0.98 -4.73 29.56
CA VAL A 273 -0.71 -3.71 28.54
C VAL A 273 -0.07 -2.47 29.17
N ALA A 274 -0.51 -2.06 30.37
CA ALA A 274 0.10 -0.94 31.10
C ALA A 274 1.54 -1.23 31.52
N GLU A 275 1.85 -2.38 32.14
CA GLU A 275 3.24 -2.69 32.54
C GLU A 275 4.19 -2.83 31.34
N ALA A 276 3.73 -3.44 30.24
CA ALA A 276 4.45 -3.47 28.97
C ALA A 276 4.74 -2.05 28.45
N SER A 277 3.73 -1.17 28.45
CA SER A 277 3.86 0.23 28.03
C SER A 277 4.83 1.04 28.92
N LYS A 278 4.77 0.84 30.25
CA LYS A 278 5.70 1.46 31.21
C LYS A 278 7.14 1.05 30.94
N ALA A 279 7.38 -0.22 30.62
CA ALA A 279 8.71 -0.72 30.35
C ALA A 279 9.28 -0.14 29.04
N PHE A 280 8.46 -0.01 27.99
CA PHE A 280 8.85 0.67 26.75
C PHE A 280 9.23 2.15 27.00
N LEU A 281 8.38 2.88 27.73
CA LEU A 281 8.63 4.29 28.06
C LEU A 281 9.93 4.48 28.86
N ARG A 282 10.19 3.61 29.86
CA ARG A 282 11.46 3.57 30.62
C ARG A 282 12.66 3.34 29.71
N GLY A 283 12.61 2.27 28.92
CA GLY A 283 13.71 1.94 28.00
C GLY A 283 14.02 3.09 27.07
N TYR A 284 13.00 3.71 26.48
CA TYR A 284 13.19 4.88 25.64
C TYR A 284 13.83 6.04 26.41
N TRP A 285 13.26 6.50 27.53
CA TRP A 285 13.78 7.70 28.20
C TRP A 285 15.17 7.51 28.80
N GLU A 286 15.56 6.29 29.19
CA GLU A 286 16.89 5.95 29.72
C GLU A 286 17.96 5.85 28.63
N CYS A 287 17.58 5.58 27.38
CA CYS A 287 18.51 5.39 26.27
C CYS A 287 18.44 6.47 25.17
N ALA A 288 17.43 7.35 25.19
CA ALA A 288 17.24 8.41 24.20
C ALA A 288 18.00 9.70 24.56
N PRO A 289 18.62 10.39 23.58
CA PRO A 289 19.18 11.73 23.76
C PRO A 289 18.18 12.70 24.41
N GLU A 290 18.65 13.60 25.27
CA GLU A 290 17.79 14.58 25.98
C GLU A 290 17.03 15.51 25.03
N THR A 291 17.52 15.69 23.80
CA THR A 291 16.85 16.47 22.75
C THR A 291 15.73 15.72 22.04
N ALA A 292 15.68 14.38 22.14
CA ALA A 292 14.73 13.55 21.40
C ALA A 292 13.34 13.58 22.06
N ARG A 293 12.31 13.76 21.22
CA ARG A 293 10.90 13.94 21.61
C ARG A 293 10.03 12.84 21.05
N LEU A 294 9.28 12.16 21.90
CA LEU A 294 8.48 10.99 21.53
C LEU A 294 7.09 11.00 22.18
N ASP A 295 6.08 10.87 21.32
CA ASP A 295 4.72 10.55 21.70
C ASP A 295 4.50 9.03 21.49
N VAL A 296 3.97 8.32 22.48
CA VAL A 296 3.70 6.87 22.39
C VAL A 296 2.20 6.61 22.48
N ALA A 297 1.64 6.00 21.42
CA ALA A 297 0.24 5.60 21.37
C ALA A 297 0.06 4.13 21.78
N ILE A 298 -0.77 3.89 22.79
CA ILE A 298 -1.09 2.55 23.29
C ILE A 298 -2.32 2.03 22.54
N GLY A 299 -2.07 1.32 21.44
CA GLY A 299 -3.06 0.99 20.41
C GLY A 299 -3.85 -0.29 20.69
N THR A 300 -5.17 -0.21 20.58
CA THR A 300 -6.03 -1.37 20.24
C THR A 300 -6.59 -1.17 18.83
N ASN A 301 -7.54 -1.98 18.38
CA ASN A 301 -8.28 -1.76 17.14
C ASN A 301 -9.81 -1.74 17.38
N ASN A 302 -10.62 -1.58 16.33
CA ASN A 302 -12.07 -1.64 16.42
C ASN A 302 -12.68 -3.00 16.00
N TYR A 303 -11.87 -4.02 15.71
CA TYR A 303 -12.35 -5.30 15.17
C TYR A 303 -13.06 -6.15 16.23
N ARG A 304 -14.40 -6.16 16.24
CA ARG A 304 -15.23 -7.16 16.94
C ARG A 304 -14.83 -7.35 18.43
N GLY A 305 -14.81 -8.59 18.93
CA GLY A 305 -14.45 -8.89 20.32
C GLY A 305 -15.31 -8.14 21.35
N ALA A 306 -14.68 -7.38 22.24
CA ALA A 306 -15.38 -6.52 23.19
C ALA A 306 -16.22 -5.41 22.52
N THR A 307 -15.96 -5.07 21.25
CA THR A 307 -16.70 -4.04 20.50
C THR A 307 -17.89 -4.58 19.69
N LEU A 308 -18.47 -5.72 20.12
CA LEU A 308 -19.64 -6.34 19.47
C LEU A 308 -21.01 -5.82 19.95
N GLN A 309 -21.08 -5.09 21.08
CA GLN A 309 -22.29 -4.45 21.59
C GLN A 309 -22.00 -3.01 22.07
N PRO A 310 -22.96 -2.06 22.03
CA PRO A 310 -22.65 -0.66 22.35
C PRO A 310 -22.17 -0.46 23.79
N ASN A 311 -22.75 -1.17 24.75
CA ASN A 311 -22.37 -1.13 26.15
C ASN A 311 -20.97 -1.72 26.40
N THR A 312 -20.61 -2.85 25.78
CA THR A 312 -19.28 -3.46 25.91
C THR A 312 -18.21 -2.65 25.17
N SER A 313 -18.56 -2.05 24.03
CA SER A 313 -17.69 -1.11 23.29
C SER A 313 -17.35 0.10 24.16
N PHE A 314 -18.36 0.72 24.78
CA PHE A 314 -18.19 1.85 25.69
C PHE A 314 -17.38 1.47 26.94
N ALA A 315 -17.68 0.34 27.56
CA ALA A 315 -16.97 -0.11 28.76
C ALA A 315 -15.49 -0.46 28.47
N HIS A 316 -15.19 -1.07 27.32
CA HIS A 316 -13.81 -1.30 26.87
C HIS A 316 -13.09 0.03 26.59
N GLY A 317 -13.71 0.96 25.86
CA GLY A 317 -13.17 2.29 25.63
C GLY A 317 -12.86 3.03 26.93
N GLN A 318 -13.78 2.98 27.89
CA GLN A 318 -13.62 3.55 29.24
C GLN A 318 -12.45 2.91 29.99
N ALA A 319 -12.30 1.58 29.98
CA ALA A 319 -11.16 0.90 30.58
C ALA A 319 -9.83 1.29 29.90
N TRP A 320 -9.81 1.43 28.57
CA TRP A 320 -8.64 1.87 27.82
C TRP A 320 -8.26 3.33 28.13
N GLY A 321 -9.25 4.21 28.29
CA GLY A 321 -9.06 5.60 28.71
C GLY A 321 -8.53 5.71 30.14
N GLN A 322 -9.04 4.89 31.07
CA GLN A 322 -8.54 4.80 32.44
C GLN A 322 -7.08 4.34 32.46
N MET A 323 -6.74 3.31 31.69
CA MET A 323 -5.36 2.81 31.54
C MET A 323 -4.42 3.91 31.02
N VAL A 324 -4.80 4.67 29.98
CA VAL A 324 -3.99 5.77 29.45
C VAL A 324 -3.86 6.93 30.44
N GLY A 325 -4.93 7.24 31.18
CA GLY A 325 -4.89 8.24 32.27
C GLY A 325 -3.90 7.84 33.37
N GLN A 326 -3.92 6.57 33.79
CA GLN A 326 -2.99 6.04 34.79
C GLN A 326 -1.54 5.99 34.27
N LEU A 327 -1.32 5.64 33.01
CA LEU A 327 0.00 5.71 32.36
C LEU A 327 0.52 7.15 32.28
N HIS A 328 -0.35 8.13 32.01
CA HIS A 328 0.02 9.54 32.05
C HIS A 328 0.45 9.98 33.44
N THR A 329 -0.36 9.70 34.47
CA THR A 329 -0.03 10.07 35.86
C THR A 329 1.28 9.42 36.29
N TRP A 330 1.44 8.12 36.04
CA TRP A 330 2.70 7.39 36.31
C TRP A 330 3.91 8.02 35.58
N LEU A 331 3.76 8.45 34.32
CA LEU A 331 4.81 9.12 33.56
C LEU A 331 5.17 10.49 34.18
N GLN A 332 4.20 11.21 34.77
CA GLN A 332 4.44 12.46 35.47
C GLN A 332 5.00 12.28 36.88
N ASP A 333 4.72 11.15 37.55
CA ASP A 333 5.26 10.90 38.89
C ASP A 333 6.67 10.29 38.83
N ALA A 334 6.84 9.22 38.03
CA ALA A 334 8.00 8.34 38.07
C ALA A 334 9.14 8.69 37.11
N ALA A 335 8.90 9.53 36.09
CA ALA A 335 9.95 9.91 35.14
C ALA A 335 10.88 11.01 35.73
N PRO A 336 12.20 10.97 35.44
CA PRO A 336 13.13 12.03 35.84
C PRO A 336 12.75 13.44 35.32
N PRO A 337 13.33 14.51 35.90
CA PRO A 337 13.23 15.86 35.35
C PRO A 337 13.60 15.91 33.85
N GLY A 338 12.95 16.78 33.07
CA GLY A 338 13.19 16.92 31.62
C GLY A 338 12.63 15.81 30.73
N VAL A 339 12.39 14.59 31.26
CA VAL A 339 11.70 13.53 30.50
C VAL A 339 10.24 13.89 30.24
N ARG A 340 9.58 14.48 31.23
CA ARG A 340 8.15 14.86 31.22
C ARG A 340 7.81 15.90 30.14
N ASP A 341 8.80 16.69 29.73
CA ASP A 341 8.71 17.75 28.73
C ASP A 341 9.00 17.27 27.29
N ARG A 342 9.44 16.02 27.13
CA ARG A 342 9.86 15.42 25.84
C ARG A 342 9.25 14.06 25.53
N VAL A 343 8.73 13.34 26.52
CA VAL A 343 8.03 12.05 26.35
C VAL A 343 6.59 12.19 26.81
N ALA A 344 5.64 11.73 25.99
CA ALA A 344 4.22 11.68 26.33
C ALA A 344 3.58 10.35 25.92
N VAL A 345 2.45 10.02 26.56
CA VAL A 345 1.67 8.81 26.29
C VAL A 345 0.22 9.16 25.94
N PHE A 346 -0.32 8.46 24.96
CA PHE A 346 -1.65 8.66 24.39
C PHE A 346 -2.37 7.32 24.25
N GLY A 347 -3.69 7.35 24.08
CA GLY A 347 -4.38 6.17 23.56
C GLY A 347 -4.00 5.93 22.09
N GLY A 348 -4.30 4.75 21.59
CA GLY A 348 -4.36 4.50 20.16
C GLY A 348 -5.59 3.64 19.84
N ASN A 349 -6.19 3.86 18.68
CA ASN A 349 -7.15 2.93 18.10
C ASN A 349 -6.93 2.84 16.58
N ASP A 350 -6.84 1.62 16.08
CA ASP A 350 -6.88 1.27 14.67
C ASP A 350 -8.34 1.11 14.24
N ILE A 351 -8.91 2.19 13.70
CA ILE A 351 -10.32 2.26 13.29
C ILE A 351 -10.43 2.01 11.79
N GLU A 352 -10.72 0.77 11.40
CA GLU A 352 -11.13 0.42 10.03
C GLU A 352 -12.66 0.38 9.91
N MET A 353 -13.25 1.07 8.92
CA MET A 353 -14.70 1.01 8.74
C MET A 353 -15.18 -0.37 8.26
N SER A 354 -14.33 -1.11 7.54
CA SER A 354 -14.65 -2.49 7.12
C SER A 354 -14.74 -3.50 8.27
N TRP A 355 -14.13 -3.19 9.42
CA TRP A 355 -14.04 -4.11 10.57
C TRP A 355 -15.24 -4.02 11.52
N ASN A 356 -15.82 -2.84 11.71
CA ASN A 356 -16.93 -2.62 12.64
C ASN A 356 -17.82 -1.44 12.22
N THR A 357 -19.01 -1.33 12.81
CA THR A 357 -20.00 -0.28 12.50
C THR A 357 -19.64 1.05 13.15
N ALA A 358 -20.16 2.14 12.58
CA ALA A 358 -20.05 3.49 13.15
C ALA A 358 -20.63 3.58 14.57
N ALA A 359 -21.76 2.91 14.84
CA ALA A 359 -22.41 2.96 16.16
C ALA A 359 -21.56 2.32 17.26
N LEU A 360 -20.99 1.13 17.00
CA LEU A 360 -20.15 0.41 17.95
C LEU A 360 -18.81 1.12 18.17
N THR A 361 -18.19 1.62 17.09
CA THR A 361 -16.92 2.34 17.19
C THR A 361 -17.07 3.67 17.92
N LYS A 362 -18.14 4.44 17.66
CA LYS A 362 -18.40 5.69 18.37
C LYS A 362 -18.70 5.47 19.85
N ALA A 363 -19.38 4.39 20.21
CA ALA A 363 -19.56 4.00 21.61
C ALA A 363 -18.21 3.76 22.32
N TRP A 364 -17.22 3.15 21.66
CA TRP A 364 -15.84 3.04 22.19
C TRP A 364 -15.17 4.42 22.36
N VAL A 365 -15.28 5.30 21.37
CA VAL A 365 -14.71 6.66 21.41
C VAL A 365 -15.30 7.49 22.55
N ASP A 366 -16.63 7.47 22.71
CA ASP A 366 -17.32 8.20 23.78
C ASP A 366 -17.02 7.57 25.15
N GLY A 367 -16.84 6.25 25.22
CA GLY A 367 -16.36 5.53 26.40
C GLY A 367 -14.96 5.97 26.82
N TYR A 368 -14.02 6.01 25.87
CA TYR A 368 -12.65 6.49 26.09
C TYR A 368 -12.62 7.94 26.58
N ALA A 369 -13.38 8.83 25.91
CA ALA A 369 -13.52 10.23 26.30
C ALA A 369 -14.17 10.43 27.68
N SER A 370 -14.99 9.48 28.15
CA SER A 370 -15.56 9.53 29.51
C SER A 370 -14.53 9.29 30.63
N ALA A 371 -13.37 8.70 30.30
CA ALA A 371 -12.35 8.28 31.26
C ALA A 371 -11.11 9.17 31.30
N THR A 372 -10.78 9.87 30.22
CA THR A 372 -9.56 10.68 30.13
C THR A 372 -9.71 11.87 29.19
N ALA A 373 -9.06 12.98 29.54
CA ALA A 373 -8.91 14.15 28.67
C ALA A 373 -7.69 14.05 27.73
N ARG A 374 -6.90 12.96 27.82
CA ARG A 374 -5.86 12.65 26.82
C ARG A 374 -6.52 12.20 25.52
N PRO A 375 -6.12 12.72 24.35
CA PRO A 375 -6.59 12.16 23.09
C PRO A 375 -6.04 10.75 22.87
N PHE A 376 -6.72 9.99 22.03
CA PHE A 376 -6.15 8.82 21.37
C PHE A 376 -5.68 9.19 19.95
N ILE A 377 -4.66 8.49 19.47
CA ILE A 377 -4.24 8.55 18.08
C ILE A 377 -5.08 7.55 17.30
N ASN A 378 -5.89 8.02 16.35
CA ASN A 378 -6.57 7.13 15.41
C ASN A 378 -5.60 6.81 14.28
N PHE A 379 -5.11 5.57 14.21
CA PHE A 379 -4.10 5.15 13.25
C PHE A 379 -4.61 4.20 12.16
N GLY A 380 -5.94 4.06 12.02
CA GLY A 380 -6.57 3.20 11.02
C GLY A 380 -6.88 3.86 9.66
N THR A 381 -7.76 3.22 8.90
CA THR A 381 -8.05 3.53 7.49
C THR A 381 -9.12 4.62 7.28
N CYS A 382 -9.38 4.94 6.01
CA CYS A 382 -10.59 5.64 5.57
C CYS A 382 -11.28 4.77 4.50
N ASP A 383 -11.61 3.52 4.85
CA ASP A 383 -12.17 2.55 3.93
C ASP A 383 -13.40 3.06 3.19
N GLY A 384 -13.38 2.98 1.86
CA GLY A 384 -14.48 3.44 1.02
C GLY A 384 -14.70 4.97 1.01
N CYS A 385 -13.91 5.76 1.72
CA CYS A 385 -14.06 7.21 1.77
C CYS A 385 -14.01 7.86 0.38
N PRO A 386 -14.68 9.02 0.18
CA PRO A 386 -14.61 9.80 -1.06
C PRO A 386 -13.18 10.01 -1.55
N THR A 387 -12.99 9.85 -2.85
CA THR A 387 -11.73 10.15 -3.56
C THR A 387 -11.94 11.32 -4.54
N SER A 388 -10.88 11.81 -5.14
CA SER A 388 -10.94 12.76 -6.25
C SER A 388 -11.38 12.10 -7.56
N GLY A 389 -11.14 10.80 -7.72
CA GLY A 389 -11.76 10.00 -8.78
C GLY A 389 -13.23 9.67 -8.54
N ASN A 390 -13.66 9.51 -7.27
CA ASN A 390 -15.05 9.25 -6.89
C ASN A 390 -15.48 10.10 -5.68
N PRO A 391 -15.87 11.38 -5.89
CA PRO A 391 -16.31 12.28 -4.82
C PRO A 391 -17.61 11.86 -4.13
N THR A 392 -18.37 10.95 -4.73
CA THR A 392 -19.66 10.42 -4.27
C THR A 392 -19.55 9.10 -3.52
N GLN A 393 -18.34 8.56 -3.35
CA GLN A 393 -18.14 7.30 -2.62
C GLN A 393 -18.54 7.45 -1.15
N SER A 394 -19.23 6.44 -0.62
CA SER A 394 -19.57 6.39 0.81
C SER A 394 -18.61 5.42 1.52
N PRO A 395 -18.11 5.77 2.72
CA PRO A 395 -17.29 4.86 3.53
C PRO A 395 -17.92 3.47 3.71
N ASN A 396 -17.05 2.46 3.87
CA ASN A 396 -17.45 1.05 3.92
C ASN A 396 -18.42 0.76 5.08
N ASN A 397 -19.10 -0.39 5.02
CA ASN A 397 -19.92 -0.92 6.12
C ASN A 397 -21.04 0.03 6.60
N GLY A 398 -21.58 0.86 5.68
CA GLY A 398 -22.69 1.77 5.95
C GLY A 398 -22.31 3.03 6.75
N TRP A 399 -21.02 3.31 6.93
CA TRP A 399 -20.56 4.56 7.55
C TRP A 399 -20.81 5.77 6.65
N THR A 400 -21.13 6.91 7.24
CA THR A 400 -21.12 8.20 6.53
C THR A 400 -19.76 8.90 6.69
N VAL A 401 -19.48 9.87 5.82
CA VAL A 401 -18.31 10.76 5.96
C VAL A 401 -18.36 11.54 7.30
N ASP A 402 -19.56 11.80 7.83
CA ASP A 402 -19.69 12.41 9.16
C ASP A 402 -19.31 11.46 10.28
N ASP A 403 -19.61 10.16 10.18
CA ASP A 403 -19.18 9.15 11.16
C ASP A 403 -17.65 9.04 11.22
N VAL A 404 -17.00 9.05 10.06
CA VAL A 404 -15.54 9.06 9.97
C VAL A 404 -14.95 10.33 10.58
N TRP A 405 -15.57 11.50 10.36
CA TRP A 405 -15.18 12.71 11.09
C TRP A 405 -15.42 12.59 12.61
N GLN A 406 -16.55 12.02 13.04
CA GLN A 406 -16.92 11.88 14.45
C GLN A 406 -15.93 11.02 15.25
N VAL A 407 -15.31 10.00 14.65
CA VAL A 407 -14.23 9.21 15.31
C VAL A 407 -12.84 9.86 15.20
N ASN A 408 -12.70 10.89 14.37
CA ASN A 408 -11.47 11.67 14.17
C ASN A 408 -11.55 13.10 14.74
N ARG A 409 -12.56 13.39 15.57
CA ARG A 409 -12.88 14.76 16.02
C ARG A 409 -11.97 15.24 17.15
N PRO A 410 -11.45 16.48 17.10
CA PRO A 410 -10.83 17.11 18.27
C PRO A 410 -11.89 17.40 19.35
N PRO A 411 -11.51 17.47 20.64
CA PRO A 411 -10.16 17.25 21.18
C PRO A 411 -9.84 15.76 21.45
N TYR A 412 -10.73 14.82 21.13
CA TYR A 412 -10.64 13.42 21.58
C TYR A 412 -9.72 12.54 20.74
N ALA A 413 -9.59 12.83 19.44
CA ALA A 413 -8.81 12.04 18.51
C ALA A 413 -7.77 12.89 17.77
N ILE A 414 -6.60 12.30 17.50
CA ILE A 414 -5.56 12.81 16.59
C ILE A 414 -5.46 11.84 15.40
N PRO A 415 -5.83 12.23 14.17
CA PRO A 415 -5.70 11.36 13.00
C PRO A 415 -4.23 11.12 12.63
N PHE A 416 -3.87 9.86 12.42
CA PHE A 416 -2.54 9.37 12.04
C PHE A 416 -2.67 8.30 10.95
N PRO A 417 -3.20 8.67 9.78
CA PRO A 417 -3.79 7.75 8.81
C PRO A 417 -2.85 6.67 8.30
N GLU A 418 -3.38 5.48 8.06
CA GLU A 418 -2.69 4.49 7.20
C GLU A 418 -2.58 5.01 5.77
N ILE A 419 -1.35 5.15 5.26
CA ILE A 419 -1.06 5.52 3.87
C ILE A 419 -0.27 4.39 3.22
N TYR A 420 -0.88 3.22 3.12
CA TYR A 420 -0.21 1.98 2.70
C TYR A 420 -0.14 1.79 1.19
N LEU A 421 -1.20 2.14 0.46
CA LEU A 421 -1.29 1.91 -0.99
C LEU A 421 -0.37 2.84 -1.77
N ARG A 422 0.55 2.25 -2.56
CA ARG A 422 1.47 3.01 -3.44
C ARG A 422 0.78 3.88 -4.49
N SER A 423 -0.53 3.70 -4.68
CA SER A 423 -1.38 4.50 -5.56
C SER A 423 -1.77 5.87 -5.03
N GLY A 424 -1.46 6.19 -3.77
CA GLY A 424 -1.88 7.44 -3.14
C GLY A 424 -3.38 7.54 -2.84
N VAL A 425 -4.17 6.48 -3.09
CA VAL A 425 -5.62 6.47 -2.81
C VAL A 425 -5.91 6.78 -1.34
N ASN A 426 -5.15 6.21 -0.39
CA ASN A 426 -5.32 6.53 1.02
C ASN A 426 -5.06 8.02 1.32
N ALA A 427 -4.05 8.61 0.69
CA ALA A 427 -3.71 10.02 0.87
C ALA A 427 -4.80 10.96 0.31
N ASP A 428 -5.37 10.63 -0.85
CA ASP A 428 -6.49 11.36 -1.44
C ASP A 428 -7.77 11.21 -0.60
N GLN A 429 -8.06 10.03 -0.05
CA GLN A 429 -9.17 9.81 0.90
C GLN A 429 -9.03 10.67 2.16
N TRP A 430 -7.83 10.73 2.75
CA TRP A 430 -7.60 11.53 3.97
C TRP A 430 -7.52 13.03 3.69
N TYR A 431 -7.05 13.45 2.51
CA TYR A 431 -7.24 14.80 2.00
C TYR A 431 -8.73 15.15 1.88
N ARG A 432 -9.54 14.30 1.24
CA ARG A 432 -11.00 14.46 1.10
C ARG A 432 -11.70 14.56 2.46
N MET A 433 -11.29 13.75 3.42
CA MET A 433 -11.79 13.78 4.79
C MET A 433 -11.44 15.09 5.51
N SER A 434 -10.21 15.58 5.34
CA SER A 434 -9.77 16.88 5.88
C SER A 434 -10.46 18.07 5.20
N LEU A 435 -10.74 17.98 3.90
CA LEU A 435 -11.48 18.99 3.13
C LEU A 435 -12.95 19.05 3.56
N TYR A 436 -13.59 17.89 3.77
CA TYR A 436 -14.93 17.82 4.35
C TYR A 436 -14.98 18.50 5.72
N ALA A 437 -13.99 18.26 6.59
CA ALA A 437 -13.90 18.92 7.89
C ALA A 437 -13.77 20.44 7.75
N ALA A 438 -12.88 20.92 6.86
CA ALA A 438 -12.72 22.35 6.60
C ALA A 438 -14.00 23.03 6.09
N GLN A 439 -14.79 22.34 5.26
CA GLN A 439 -16.03 22.85 4.67
C GLN A 439 -17.25 22.77 5.62
N ASN A 440 -17.39 21.68 6.37
CA ASN A 440 -18.62 21.35 7.10
C ASN A 440 -18.48 21.46 8.63
N LYS A 441 -17.25 21.56 9.15
CA LYS A 441 -16.92 21.55 10.59
C LYS A 441 -16.07 22.77 11.01
N GLY A 442 -15.81 23.69 10.07
CA GLY A 442 -15.11 24.96 10.31
C GLY A 442 -13.58 24.87 10.41
N ALA A 443 -13.00 23.68 10.43
CA ALA A 443 -11.55 23.47 10.49
C ALA A 443 -11.15 22.15 9.82
N LYS A 444 -10.00 22.16 9.13
CA LYS A 444 -9.37 20.94 8.59
C LYS A 444 -8.97 19.97 9.71
N LEU A 445 -8.76 18.70 9.36
CA LEU A 445 -8.14 17.75 10.28
C LEU A 445 -6.67 18.13 10.51
N ALA A 446 -6.22 18.02 11.76
CA ALA A 446 -4.84 18.23 12.17
C ALA A 446 -4.16 16.87 12.34
N PHE A 447 -3.48 16.41 11.30
CA PHE A 447 -2.80 15.11 11.30
C PHE A 447 -1.59 15.10 12.23
N GLY A 448 -1.48 14.07 13.09
CA GLY A 448 -0.33 13.84 13.97
C GLY A 448 0.89 13.23 13.26
N GLY A 449 0.74 12.89 11.97
CA GLY A 449 1.69 12.14 11.14
C GLY A 449 0.90 11.19 10.25
N LEU A 450 1.43 10.00 9.98
CA LEU A 450 0.80 8.92 9.21
C LEU A 450 1.54 7.59 9.44
N LEU A 451 0.84 6.47 9.26
CA LEU A 451 1.39 5.13 9.36
C LEU A 451 1.69 4.54 7.97
N THR A 452 2.87 3.97 7.81
CA THR A 452 3.21 3.03 6.72
C THR A 452 3.50 1.64 7.28
N GLN A 453 3.50 0.61 6.43
CA GLN A 453 3.75 -0.79 6.83
C GLN A 453 4.89 -1.45 6.05
N TRP A 454 5.80 -0.67 5.47
CA TRP A 454 6.83 -1.20 4.56
C TRP A 454 7.71 -2.26 5.23
N GLN A 455 8.13 -2.02 6.47
CA GLN A 455 8.92 -2.97 7.26
C GLN A 455 8.12 -4.23 7.61
N ALA A 456 6.84 -4.13 7.99
CA ALA A 456 5.97 -5.29 8.18
C ALA A 456 5.86 -6.16 6.91
N CYS A 457 5.87 -5.54 5.72
CA CYS A 457 5.93 -6.27 4.45
C CYS A 457 7.28 -6.96 4.23
N GLN A 458 8.41 -6.35 4.64
CA GLN A 458 9.71 -7.04 4.61
C GLN A 458 9.75 -8.21 5.60
N ASP A 459 9.12 -8.09 6.77
CA ASP A 459 9.10 -9.12 7.82
C ASP A 459 8.29 -10.36 7.41
N ARG A 460 7.22 -10.17 6.63
CA ARG A 460 6.40 -11.26 6.05
C ARG A 460 6.87 -11.69 4.65
N GLY A 461 7.90 -11.04 4.11
CA GLY A 461 8.38 -11.22 2.73
C GLY A 461 7.52 -10.57 1.64
N THR A 462 6.24 -10.27 1.91
CA THR A 462 5.37 -9.46 1.04
C THR A 462 4.09 -9.00 1.77
N CYS A 463 3.52 -7.86 1.34
CA CYS A 463 2.10 -7.51 1.54
C CYS A 463 1.42 -7.37 0.17
N SER A 464 1.22 -8.49 -0.52
CA SER A 464 0.74 -8.59 -1.92
C SER A 464 1.47 -7.74 -2.99
N GLY A 465 2.47 -6.96 -2.62
CA GLY A 465 3.22 -6.06 -3.49
C GLY A 465 2.49 -4.77 -3.87
N LEU A 466 1.48 -4.33 -3.09
CA LEU A 466 0.69 -3.11 -3.35
C LEU A 466 0.60 -2.15 -2.16
N THR A 467 0.65 -2.65 -0.92
CA THR A 467 0.45 -1.89 0.33
C THR A 467 1.76 -1.52 1.04
N ASP A 468 2.86 -1.53 0.29
CA ASP A 468 4.25 -1.39 0.73
C ASP A 468 4.82 0.02 0.45
N ASN A 469 4.02 1.08 0.63
CA ASN A 469 4.55 2.45 0.67
C ASN A 469 5.67 2.57 1.72
N THR A 470 6.87 2.98 1.30
CA THR A 470 7.88 3.44 2.26
C THR A 470 7.38 4.70 2.99
N PRO A 471 7.87 5.00 4.21
CA PRO A 471 7.47 6.20 4.95
C PRO A 471 7.63 7.49 4.15
N GLN A 472 8.69 7.56 3.32
CA GLN A 472 8.96 8.69 2.45
C GLN A 472 7.95 8.83 1.29
N GLN A 473 7.40 7.73 0.77
CA GLN A 473 6.35 7.75 -0.26
C GLN A 473 5.00 8.15 0.36
N GLY A 474 4.57 7.49 1.43
CA GLY A 474 3.30 7.79 2.10
C GLY A 474 3.23 9.25 2.60
N TRP A 475 4.34 9.76 3.14
CA TRP A 475 4.43 11.17 3.55
C TRP A 475 4.31 12.14 2.38
N ARG A 476 4.96 11.88 1.23
CA ARG A 476 4.83 12.75 0.05
C ARG A 476 3.40 12.74 -0.49
N GLN A 477 2.82 11.55 -0.67
CA GLN A 477 1.44 11.41 -1.14
C GLN A 477 0.45 12.21 -0.29
N LEU A 478 0.50 12.09 1.04
CA LEU A 478 -0.38 12.86 1.93
C LEU A 478 -0.02 14.36 1.97
N GLN A 479 1.27 14.70 1.95
CA GLN A 479 1.70 16.10 1.99
C GLN A 479 1.26 16.86 0.73
N ASP A 480 1.40 16.25 -0.44
CA ASP A 480 1.08 16.85 -1.73
C ASP A 480 -0.44 16.91 -1.94
N ALA A 481 -1.18 15.85 -1.58
CA ALA A 481 -2.64 15.83 -1.60
C ALA A 481 -3.25 16.92 -0.69
N LEU A 482 -2.73 17.09 0.53
CA LEU A 482 -3.21 18.15 1.43
C LEU A 482 -2.86 19.56 0.94
N ASN A 483 -1.72 19.75 0.29
CA ASN A 483 -1.28 21.05 -0.24
C ASN A 483 -1.97 21.45 -1.56
N ALA A 484 -2.64 20.51 -2.25
CA ALA A 484 -3.42 20.79 -3.46
C ALA A 484 -4.60 21.75 -3.20
N ASP A 485 -5.07 21.87 -1.95
CA ASP A 485 -6.05 22.88 -1.53
C ASP A 485 -5.57 23.65 -0.29
N SER A 486 -5.53 24.97 -0.39
CA SER A 486 -5.21 25.91 0.71
C SER A 486 -6.00 25.68 2.00
N ARG A 487 -7.20 25.10 1.93
CA ARG A 487 -8.05 24.77 3.08
C ARG A 487 -7.47 23.61 3.90
N THR A 488 -6.93 22.60 3.23
CA THR A 488 -6.32 21.41 3.83
C THR A 488 -4.82 21.55 4.09
N ALA A 489 -4.15 22.47 3.39
CA ALA A 489 -2.69 22.66 3.46
C ALA A 489 -2.16 22.79 4.91
N MET A 490 -1.16 21.96 5.22
CA MET A 490 -0.39 21.97 6.47
C MET A 490 0.96 21.29 6.23
N ARG A 491 1.98 21.64 7.01
CA ARG A 491 3.19 20.81 7.10
C ARG A 491 2.86 19.56 7.91
N LEU A 492 3.04 18.38 7.34
CA LEU A 492 2.87 17.12 8.08
C LEU A 492 4.00 16.90 9.10
N PRO A 493 3.72 16.34 10.28
CA PRO A 493 4.71 15.72 11.16
C PRO A 493 5.42 14.52 10.49
N PRO A 494 6.49 13.97 11.09
CA PRO A 494 7.11 12.73 10.62
C PRO A 494 6.13 11.54 10.57
N PRO A 495 6.35 10.57 9.66
CA PRO A 495 5.60 9.31 9.61
C PRO A 495 6.13 8.31 10.66
N SER A 496 5.40 7.20 10.84
CA SER A 496 5.90 6.00 11.50
C SER A 496 5.74 4.79 10.57
N ASP A 497 6.64 3.81 10.65
CA ASP A 497 6.52 2.54 9.91
C ASP A 497 6.25 1.39 10.89
N ILE A 498 5.28 0.52 10.60
CA ILE A 498 4.96 -0.62 11.46
C ILE A 498 5.75 -1.88 11.07
N THR A 499 6.22 -2.61 12.08
CA THR A 499 6.93 -3.90 11.95
C THR A 499 6.27 -5.00 12.80
N TRP A 500 6.47 -6.27 12.42
CA TRP A 500 6.12 -7.44 13.24
C TRP A 500 7.21 -7.79 14.26
N ARG A 501 8.40 -7.17 14.20
CA ARG A 501 9.54 -7.50 15.07
C ARG A 501 9.35 -6.98 16.49
N ASN A 502 9.29 -7.91 17.44
CA ASN A 502 9.16 -7.64 18.87
C ASN A 502 10.52 -7.76 19.59
N GLU A 503 11.53 -7.16 18.98
CA GLU A 503 12.96 -7.26 19.34
C GLU A 503 13.62 -5.87 19.30
N GLY A 504 14.80 -5.73 19.91
CA GLY A 504 15.59 -4.51 19.83
C GLY A 504 16.15 -4.30 18.42
N LEU A 505 16.17 -3.06 17.93
CA LEU A 505 16.76 -2.69 16.65
C LEU A 505 18.27 -3.00 16.65
N THR A 506 18.66 -4.06 15.95
CA THR A 506 20.06 -4.39 15.67
C THR A 506 20.51 -3.70 14.39
N THR A 507 21.64 -3.00 14.44
CA THR A 507 22.23 -2.38 13.27
C THR A 507 22.81 -3.44 12.33
N GLN A 508 22.10 -3.69 11.23
CA GLN A 508 22.61 -4.32 10.00
C GLN A 508 23.20 -5.75 10.17
N GLY A 509 22.32 -6.75 10.25
CA GLY A 509 22.67 -8.18 10.22
C GLY A 509 22.17 -8.90 8.96
N THR A 510 22.92 -9.89 8.49
CA THR A 510 22.58 -10.70 7.30
C THR A 510 21.51 -11.77 7.56
N LYS A 511 21.02 -12.39 6.47
CA LYS A 511 20.15 -13.58 6.52
C LYS A 511 20.74 -14.66 7.44
N ASP A 512 19.87 -15.28 8.23
CA ASP A 512 19.93 -16.72 8.52
C ASP A 512 18.62 -17.36 8.07
N ALA A 513 18.70 -18.51 7.40
CA ALA A 513 17.57 -19.15 6.74
C ALA A 513 17.15 -20.42 7.49
N ILE A 514 16.00 -20.39 8.17
CA ILE A 514 15.47 -21.54 8.89
C ILE A 514 14.49 -22.32 7.99
N GLY A 515 15.01 -23.35 7.31
CA GLY A 515 14.28 -24.58 7.01
C GLY A 515 13.04 -24.51 6.09
N ILE A 516 13.22 -24.24 4.80
CA ILE A 516 12.32 -24.83 3.80
C ILE A 516 12.71 -26.31 3.65
N GLN A 517 11.88 -27.24 4.13
CA GLN A 517 12.00 -28.65 3.76
C GLN A 517 11.32 -28.94 2.41
N ALA A 518 11.92 -29.89 1.70
CA ALA A 518 11.71 -30.26 0.29
C ALA A 518 10.29 -30.08 -0.29
N ASP A 519 10.21 -29.53 -1.50
CA ASP A 519 9.02 -29.63 -2.35
C ASP A 519 8.73 -31.09 -2.72
N ALA A 520 7.50 -31.51 -2.48
CA ALA A 520 6.91 -32.64 -3.19
C ALA A 520 6.50 -32.17 -4.60
N SER A 521 6.84 -32.95 -5.63
CA SER A 521 6.58 -32.61 -7.03
C SER A 521 5.07 -32.49 -7.35
N ARG A 522 4.55 -31.27 -7.33
CA ARG A 522 3.12 -30.99 -7.55
C ARG A 522 2.75 -31.19 -9.01
N THR A 523 1.65 -31.90 -9.27
CA THR A 523 1.19 -32.17 -10.64
C THR A 523 -0.34 -32.04 -10.75
N ALA A 524 -0.80 -31.38 -11.81
CA ALA A 524 -2.22 -31.24 -12.14
C ALA A 524 -2.57 -32.07 -13.38
N SER A 525 -3.82 -32.50 -13.48
CA SER A 525 -4.39 -33.21 -14.63
C SER A 525 -5.90 -33.04 -14.67
N GLY A 526 -6.48 -32.73 -15.83
CA GLY A 526 -7.89 -32.37 -15.98
C GLY A 526 -8.16 -30.88 -15.78
N ASP A 527 -9.43 -30.53 -15.55
CA ASP A 527 -9.98 -29.17 -15.69
C ASP A 527 -9.73 -28.27 -14.44
N GLY A 528 -8.47 -28.17 -14.01
CA GLY A 528 -8.04 -27.24 -12.96
C GLY A 528 -6.57 -27.36 -12.57
N GLU A 529 -5.98 -26.26 -12.12
CA GLU A 529 -4.54 -26.11 -11.90
C GLU A 529 -4.21 -25.82 -10.42
N ILE A 530 -3.10 -26.38 -9.93
CA ILE A 530 -2.52 -26.04 -8.61
C ILE A 530 -1.76 -24.72 -8.78
N VAL A 531 -2.24 -23.66 -8.16
CA VAL A 531 -1.73 -22.29 -8.36
C VAL A 531 -0.90 -21.81 -7.17
N GLU A 532 0.33 -21.39 -7.48
CA GLU A 532 1.24 -20.81 -6.50
C GLU A 532 1.10 -19.28 -6.43
N GLY A 533 1.56 -18.67 -5.33
CA GLY A 533 1.46 -17.22 -5.09
C GLY A 533 0.04 -16.69 -4.79
N VAL A 534 -1.01 -17.45 -5.07
CA VAL A 534 -2.40 -17.08 -4.71
C VAL A 534 -2.62 -17.26 -3.21
N ALA A 535 -3.04 -16.19 -2.54
CA ALA A 535 -3.39 -16.18 -1.11
C ALA A 535 -4.93 -16.10 -0.94
N PRO A 536 -5.51 -16.75 0.08
CA PRO A 536 -6.94 -16.65 0.34
C PRO A 536 -7.31 -15.24 0.83
N PRO A 537 -8.50 -14.73 0.49
CA PRO A 537 -8.95 -13.39 0.87
C PRO A 537 -9.44 -13.31 2.33
N LEU A 538 -8.78 -14.02 3.26
CA LEU A 538 -9.18 -14.15 4.66
C LEU A 538 -7.95 -14.27 5.57
N GLY A 539 -7.50 -13.14 6.15
CA GLY A 539 -6.36 -13.08 7.08
C GLY A 539 -6.55 -13.76 8.45
N ALA A 540 -7.73 -14.32 8.71
CA ALA A 540 -8.08 -14.97 9.98
C ALA A 540 -7.86 -16.51 9.99
N MET A 541 -7.19 -17.07 8.97
CA MET A 541 -6.93 -18.51 8.87
C MET A 541 -5.53 -18.79 8.32
N GLU A 542 -4.92 -19.87 8.80
CA GLU A 542 -3.53 -20.23 8.54
C GLU A 542 -3.42 -21.20 7.36
N PHE A 543 -3.60 -20.64 6.16
CA PHE A 543 -3.37 -21.34 4.90
C PHE A 543 -1.91 -21.17 4.46
N LEU A 544 -1.34 -22.22 3.87
CA LEU A 544 0.03 -22.18 3.38
C LEU A 544 0.10 -21.29 2.12
N PRO A 545 1.09 -20.40 1.98
CA PRO A 545 1.24 -19.58 0.77
C PRO A 545 1.42 -20.44 -0.48
N GLY A 546 0.73 -20.09 -1.57
CA GLY A 546 0.82 -20.82 -2.85
C GLY A 546 0.34 -22.27 -2.79
N ASN A 547 -0.70 -22.53 -1.99
CA ASN A 547 -1.25 -23.85 -1.74
C ASN A 547 -2.75 -23.91 -2.09
N ALA A 548 -3.06 -23.51 -3.31
CA ALA A 548 -4.43 -23.39 -3.81
C ALA A 548 -4.62 -24.17 -5.12
N TRP A 549 -5.87 -24.51 -5.43
CA TRP A 549 -6.28 -25.09 -6.70
C TRP A 549 -7.46 -24.29 -7.27
N ASN A 550 -7.38 -23.99 -8.57
CA ASN A 550 -8.41 -23.28 -9.32
C ASN A 550 -9.07 -24.24 -10.33
N GLY A 551 -10.40 -24.35 -10.26
CA GLY A 551 -11.24 -24.89 -11.34
C GLY A 551 -12.35 -23.89 -11.71
N ASP A 552 -13.04 -24.12 -12.84
CA ASP A 552 -13.89 -23.14 -13.54
C ASP A 552 -14.72 -22.17 -12.69
N ASN A 553 -15.36 -22.68 -11.62
CA ASN A 553 -16.24 -21.90 -10.73
C ASN A 553 -15.92 -22.12 -9.24
N VAL A 554 -14.75 -22.68 -8.91
CA VAL A 554 -14.36 -23.04 -7.54
C VAL A 554 -12.86 -22.82 -7.32
N VAL A 555 -12.50 -22.17 -6.21
CA VAL A 555 -11.12 -22.14 -5.71
C VAL A 555 -11.05 -22.84 -4.35
N VAL A 556 -10.07 -23.72 -4.19
CA VAL A 556 -9.79 -24.43 -2.94
C VAL A 556 -8.43 -23.99 -2.39
N PHE A 557 -8.38 -23.58 -1.13
CA PHE A 557 -7.14 -23.30 -0.40
C PHE A 557 -6.91 -24.37 0.67
N ALA A 558 -5.69 -24.87 0.82
CA ALA A 558 -5.35 -25.88 1.82
C ALA A 558 -4.35 -25.40 2.88
N GLY A 559 -4.41 -25.98 4.08
CA GLY A 559 -3.59 -25.60 5.23
C GLY A 559 -4.21 -26.07 6.54
N LEU A 560 -4.19 -25.22 7.58
CA LEU A 560 -4.85 -25.47 8.86
C LEU A 560 -6.22 -24.77 8.90
N VAL A 561 -7.29 -25.56 9.00
CA VAL A 561 -8.65 -25.04 9.16
C VAL A 561 -8.99 -24.97 10.65
N ARG A 562 -8.79 -23.77 11.21
CA ARG A 562 -9.29 -23.35 12.53
C ARG A 562 -10.82 -23.27 12.51
N ASP A 563 -11.47 -23.47 13.65
CA ASP A 563 -12.93 -23.34 13.78
C ASP A 563 -13.31 -21.89 14.14
N PRO A 564 -14.09 -21.17 13.33
CA PRO A 564 -14.52 -19.82 13.66
C PRO A 564 -15.41 -19.76 14.92
N THR A 565 -16.03 -20.88 15.32
CA THR A 565 -16.93 -20.94 16.48
C THR A 565 -16.22 -21.20 17.80
N THR A 566 -14.97 -21.68 17.78
CA THR A 566 -14.14 -21.93 18.98
C THR A 566 -13.13 -20.82 19.25
N GLY A 567 -13.30 -19.65 18.64
CA GLY A 567 -12.37 -18.52 18.81
C GLY A 567 -11.00 -18.71 18.14
N GLY A 568 -10.82 -19.71 17.28
CA GLY A 568 -9.56 -19.93 16.54
C GLY A 568 -8.50 -20.77 17.26
N ASP A 569 -8.83 -21.38 18.40
CA ASP A 569 -7.95 -22.26 19.21
C ASP A 569 -7.16 -23.33 18.40
N ASP A 570 -5.86 -23.39 18.66
CA ASP A 570 -4.90 -24.32 18.05
C ASP A 570 -5.10 -25.79 18.48
N ALA A 571 -5.63 -26.08 19.68
CA ALA A 571 -5.80 -27.48 20.14
C ALA A 571 -6.79 -28.29 19.26
N HIS A 572 -7.64 -27.58 18.52
CA HIS A 572 -8.63 -28.11 17.57
C HIS A 572 -8.30 -27.80 16.10
N ALA A 573 -7.22 -27.06 15.83
CA ALA A 573 -6.70 -26.90 14.48
C ALA A 573 -6.24 -28.26 13.93
N ARG A 574 -6.59 -28.52 12.66
CA ARG A 574 -6.10 -29.66 11.89
C ARG A 574 -6.09 -29.33 10.41
N GLY A 575 -5.39 -30.15 9.64
CA GLY A 575 -5.40 -30.09 8.19
C GLY A 575 -6.81 -29.95 7.61
N GLY A 576 -6.95 -29.12 6.58
CA GLY A 576 -8.22 -28.94 5.91
C GLY A 576 -8.16 -28.00 4.73
N VAL A 577 -9.34 -27.69 4.19
CA VAL A 577 -9.53 -26.80 3.04
C VAL A 577 -10.61 -25.75 3.26
N ALA A 578 -10.44 -24.58 2.64
CA ALA A 578 -11.51 -23.61 2.41
C ALA A 578 -11.90 -23.63 0.92
N VAL A 579 -13.19 -23.82 0.65
CA VAL A 579 -13.75 -23.86 -0.71
C VAL A 579 -14.58 -22.61 -0.96
N PHE A 580 -14.11 -21.76 -1.88
CA PHE A 580 -14.85 -20.62 -2.40
C PHE A 580 -15.56 -21.03 -3.69
N ALA A 581 -16.82 -20.60 -3.86
CA ALA A 581 -17.39 -20.53 -5.20
C ALA A 581 -16.90 -19.23 -5.87
N VAL A 582 -16.76 -19.24 -7.19
CA VAL A 582 -16.40 -18.07 -8.00
C VAL A 582 -17.62 -17.72 -8.85
N ASN A 583 -17.93 -16.42 -8.98
CA ASN A 583 -19.02 -15.96 -9.84
C ASN A 583 -18.55 -15.77 -11.30
N ALA A 584 -19.49 -15.51 -12.21
CA ALA A 584 -19.19 -15.31 -13.64
C ALA A 584 -18.31 -14.08 -13.96
N ALA A 585 -17.97 -13.24 -12.97
CA ALA A 585 -17.03 -12.13 -13.08
C ALA A 585 -15.63 -12.45 -12.51
N GLY A 586 -15.41 -13.66 -11.98
CA GLY A 586 -14.15 -14.09 -11.37
C GLY A 586 -14.02 -13.76 -9.87
N GLU A 587 -15.09 -13.32 -9.22
CA GLU A 587 -15.06 -12.86 -7.82
C GLU A 587 -15.40 -14.00 -6.83
N TYR A 588 -14.73 -14.00 -5.68
CA TYR A 588 -14.99 -14.94 -4.59
C TYR A 588 -16.36 -14.70 -3.93
N VAL A 589 -17.19 -15.73 -3.89
CA VAL A 589 -18.47 -15.73 -3.17
C VAL A 589 -18.24 -16.08 -1.70
N PHE A 590 -18.68 -15.20 -0.80
CA PHE A 590 -18.56 -15.37 0.65
C PHE A 590 -19.91 -15.79 1.29
N PRO A 591 -19.89 -16.52 2.42
CA PRO A 591 -18.71 -17.12 3.06
C PRO A 591 -18.24 -18.40 2.35
N PRO A 592 -16.95 -18.76 2.42
CA PRO A 592 -16.46 -20.05 1.92
C PRO A 592 -16.99 -21.23 2.75
N ARG A 593 -17.05 -22.42 2.14
CA ARG A 593 -17.28 -23.67 2.86
C ARG A 593 -15.96 -24.20 3.40
N LEU A 594 -15.80 -24.20 4.72
CA LEU A 594 -14.67 -24.82 5.41
C LEU A 594 -14.89 -26.33 5.54
N SER A 595 -13.85 -27.12 5.32
CA SER A 595 -13.85 -28.57 5.51
C SER A 595 -12.55 -29.03 6.18
N ARG A 596 -12.64 -29.43 7.45
CA ARG A 596 -11.53 -30.07 8.20
C ARG A 596 -11.37 -31.52 7.75
N ALA A 597 -10.14 -32.02 7.68
CA ALA A 597 -9.80 -33.40 7.34
C ALA A 597 -10.57 -34.42 8.20
N PRO A 598 -10.85 -35.65 7.71
CA PRO A 598 -11.53 -36.68 8.50
C PRO A 598 -10.70 -37.12 9.71
N VAL A 599 -9.38 -37.13 9.57
CA VAL A 599 -8.38 -37.45 10.61
C VAL A 599 -7.64 -36.20 11.12
N ARG A 600 -6.96 -36.28 12.27
CA ARG A 600 -5.99 -35.24 12.67
C ARG A 600 -4.77 -35.30 11.75
N THR A 601 -4.36 -34.14 11.25
CA THR A 601 -3.25 -33.89 10.32
C THR A 601 -2.69 -32.50 10.60
N ALA A 602 -1.44 -32.25 10.21
CA ALA A 602 -0.85 -30.92 10.22
C ALA A 602 -1.32 -30.11 8.99
N ALA A 603 -0.59 -29.05 8.62
CA ALA A 603 -0.98 -28.16 7.52
C ALA A 603 -0.92 -28.88 6.16
N LEU A 604 -2.08 -29.23 5.60
CA LEU A 604 -2.18 -30.00 4.35
C LEU A 604 -1.74 -29.18 3.13
N ARG A 605 -0.85 -29.73 2.32
CA ARG A 605 -0.45 -29.25 0.99
C ARG A 605 -1.21 -29.98 -0.12
N ILE A 606 -1.66 -29.26 -1.15
CA ILE A 606 -2.18 -29.88 -2.37
C ILE A 606 -0.99 -30.40 -3.17
N VAL A 607 -0.81 -31.72 -3.18
CA VAL A 607 0.31 -32.39 -3.85
C VAL A 607 -0.03 -32.88 -5.25
N ARG A 608 -1.32 -33.10 -5.55
CA ARG A 608 -1.77 -33.50 -6.89
C ARG A 608 -3.24 -33.12 -7.15
N ALA A 609 -3.62 -32.94 -8.41
CA ALA A 609 -5.02 -32.80 -8.82
C ALA A 609 -5.36 -33.74 -10.00
N GLU A 610 -6.49 -34.43 -9.90
CA GLU A 610 -7.10 -35.29 -10.92
C GLU A 610 -8.56 -34.83 -11.15
N GLY A 611 -8.77 -33.93 -12.09
CA GLY A 611 -10.04 -33.22 -12.26
C GLY A 611 -10.37 -32.40 -11.01
N SER A 612 -11.58 -32.57 -10.47
CA SER A 612 -11.98 -31.96 -9.19
C SER A 612 -11.37 -32.64 -7.95
N VAL A 613 -10.71 -33.79 -8.10
CA VAL A 613 -10.18 -34.56 -6.96
C VAL A 613 -8.76 -34.10 -6.64
N LEU A 614 -8.62 -33.49 -5.48
CA LEU A 614 -7.36 -33.02 -4.92
C LEU A 614 -6.76 -34.11 -4.02
N MET A 615 -5.49 -34.42 -4.21
CA MET A 615 -4.70 -35.18 -3.23
C MET A 615 -3.95 -34.20 -2.34
N LEU A 616 -4.12 -34.35 -1.02
CA LEU A 616 -3.57 -33.48 -0.01
C LEU A 616 -2.69 -34.25 0.97
N SER A 617 -1.53 -33.69 1.33
CA SER A 617 -0.59 -34.33 2.27
C SER A 617 0.08 -33.31 3.20
N ASP A 618 0.35 -33.70 4.43
CA ASP A 618 1.18 -32.98 5.39
C ASP A 618 2.60 -33.57 5.52
N GLY A 619 2.91 -34.62 4.77
CA GLY A 619 4.15 -35.39 4.83
C GLY A 619 4.01 -36.77 5.48
N GLU A 620 2.98 -37.00 6.30
CA GLU A 620 2.70 -38.29 6.93
C GLU A 620 1.40 -38.92 6.41
N ALA A 621 0.34 -38.13 6.27
CA ALA A 621 -0.93 -38.55 5.70
C ALA A 621 -1.04 -38.18 4.21
N LEU A 622 -1.87 -38.93 3.47
CA LEU A 622 -2.33 -38.57 2.13
C LEU A 622 -3.85 -38.75 2.08
N LEU A 623 -4.58 -37.69 1.74
CA LEU A 623 -6.05 -37.60 1.79
C LEU A 623 -6.61 -37.09 0.47
N ARG A 624 -7.86 -37.43 0.15
CA ARG A 624 -8.53 -37.07 -1.11
C ARG A 624 -9.77 -36.22 -0.86
N PHE A 625 -9.88 -35.10 -1.57
CA PHE A 625 -10.99 -34.14 -1.46
C PHE A 625 -11.56 -33.77 -2.83
N ASP A 626 -12.87 -33.90 -3.02
CA ASP A 626 -13.57 -33.41 -4.22
C ASP A 626 -13.92 -31.92 -4.05
N ALA A 627 -13.33 -31.07 -4.87
CA ALA A 627 -13.54 -29.63 -4.89
C ALA A 627 -14.97 -29.22 -5.29
N ILE A 628 -15.65 -30.01 -6.13
CA ILE A 628 -16.99 -29.71 -6.66
C ILE A 628 -18.08 -30.26 -5.73
N ALA A 629 -17.96 -31.51 -5.27
CA ALA A 629 -18.86 -32.07 -4.25
C ALA A 629 -18.59 -31.49 -2.83
N ARG A 630 -17.43 -30.86 -2.64
CA ARG A 630 -16.97 -30.19 -1.40
C ARG A 630 -16.89 -31.15 -0.22
N THR A 631 -16.42 -32.37 -0.46
CA THR A 631 -16.33 -33.46 0.52
C THR A 631 -14.99 -34.19 0.45
N TRP A 632 -14.57 -34.75 1.58
CA TRP A 632 -13.53 -35.78 1.59
C TRP A 632 -14.08 -37.06 0.97
N ILE A 633 -13.19 -37.83 0.34
CA ILE A 633 -13.47 -39.10 -0.31
C ILE A 633 -12.89 -40.23 0.54
N GLU A 634 -11.57 -40.16 0.77
CA GLU A 634 -10.72 -41.13 1.47
C GLU A 634 -9.64 -40.35 2.25
#